data_AF-A0A5R8Z6V1-F1
#
_entry.id   AF-A0A5R8Z6V1-F1
#
_cell.length_a   1.000
_cell.length_b   1.000
_cell.length_c   1.000
_cell.angle_alpha   90.00
_cell.angle_beta   90.00
_cell.angle_gamma   90.00
#
_symmetry.space_group_name_H-M   'P 1'
#
loop_
_entity.id
_entity.type
_entity.pdbx_description
1 polymer ?
#
loop_
_entity_poly.entity_id
_entity_poly.type
_entity_poly.pdbx_seq_one_letter_code
_entity_poly.pdbx_strand_id
1 'polypeptide(L)'
;MNTTRTTTTNPRRQLKPTDVKRLNRTWRRNTEGRLALILESVTGPFNIGSIFRTAAAFGVETIWLAGNATPPTNPKAQKTALGTERLVEWHEPVPVTDAVRAARQEGYRVVAVELTGDAAPLHEAALDGDVCLVLGSEDHGCSPACLEAADAVAYIPQVGRVGSVNVAVAAAIAMAEARRREWASLGAS
;
A
#
# COMPACT_ATOMS: atom_id res chain seq x y z
N MET A 1 15.61 9.70 -51.04
CA MET A 1 14.43 9.00 -50.49
C MET A 1 14.53 9.09 -48.97
N ASN A 2 13.67 9.87 -48.32
CA ASN A 2 13.62 9.96 -46.87
C ASN A 2 12.13 9.90 -46.46
N THR A 3 11.69 8.76 -45.97
CA THR A 3 10.30 8.49 -45.57
C THR A 3 10.09 9.02 -44.16
N THR A 4 9.55 10.25 -44.08
CA THR A 4 9.13 10.88 -42.84
C THR A 4 7.98 10.07 -42.22
N ARG A 5 8.26 9.31 -41.16
CA ARG A 5 7.26 8.63 -40.34
C ARG A 5 6.46 9.70 -39.60
N THR A 6 5.24 9.97 -40.07
CA THR A 6 4.26 10.81 -39.38
C THR A 6 3.81 10.10 -38.10
N THR A 7 4.30 10.57 -36.95
CA THR A 7 3.77 10.17 -35.64
C THR A 7 2.38 10.78 -35.47
N THR A 8 1.33 10.01 -35.76
CA THR A 8 -0.05 10.38 -35.42
C THR A 8 -0.20 10.36 -33.90
N THR A 9 -0.04 11.51 -33.25
CA THR A 9 -0.35 11.68 -31.83
C THR A 9 -1.86 11.64 -31.65
N ASN A 10 -2.35 10.61 -30.95
CA ASN A 10 -3.75 10.54 -30.55
C ASN A 10 -4.10 11.78 -29.68
N PRO A 11 -5.24 12.46 -29.90
CA PRO A 11 -5.64 13.60 -29.07
C PRO A 11 -5.86 13.17 -27.62
N ARG A 12 -5.49 14.04 -26.67
CA ARG A 12 -5.73 13.81 -25.24
C ARG A 12 -7.24 13.68 -25.00
N ARG A 13 -7.68 12.53 -24.49
CA ARG A 13 -9.07 12.29 -24.09
C ARG A 13 -9.13 11.44 -22.83
N GLN A 14 -10.22 11.56 -22.07
CA GLN A 14 -10.52 10.61 -21.01
C GLN A 14 -10.77 9.22 -21.61
N LEU A 15 -10.24 8.20 -20.95
CA LEU A 15 -10.49 6.81 -21.32
C LEU A 15 -11.95 6.45 -21.06
N LYS A 16 -12.56 5.69 -21.98
CA LYS A 16 -13.89 5.11 -21.75
C LYS A 16 -13.77 4.03 -20.67
N PRO A 17 -14.84 3.70 -19.92
CA PRO A 17 -14.79 2.64 -18.92
C PRO A 17 -14.24 1.29 -19.44
N THR A 18 -14.53 0.94 -20.69
CA THR A 18 -13.98 -0.25 -21.36
C THR A 18 -12.47 -0.20 -21.54
N ASP A 19 -11.95 0.98 -21.90
CA ASP A 19 -10.51 1.21 -22.11
C ASP A 19 -9.76 1.17 -20.77
N VAL A 20 -10.34 1.77 -19.71
CA VAL A 20 -9.81 1.69 -18.34
C VAL A 20 -9.75 0.24 -17.87
N LYS A 21 -10.82 -0.54 -18.05
CA LYS A 21 -10.85 -1.96 -17.68
C LYS A 21 -9.76 -2.77 -18.41
N ARG A 22 -9.53 -2.48 -19.68
CA ARG A 22 -8.47 -3.12 -20.49
C ARG A 22 -7.09 -2.75 -19.96
N LEU A 23 -6.85 -1.46 -19.73
CA LEU A 23 -5.59 -0.96 -19.15
C LEU A 23 -5.28 -1.62 -17.80
N ASN A 24 -6.25 -1.61 -16.88
CA ASN A 24 -6.06 -2.20 -15.55
C ASN A 24 -5.86 -3.72 -15.62
N ARG A 25 -6.41 -4.41 -16.63
CA ARG A 25 -6.15 -5.84 -16.85
C ARG A 25 -4.72 -6.09 -17.32
N THR A 26 -4.18 -5.23 -18.18
CA THR A 26 -2.78 -5.32 -18.60
C THR A 26 -1.85 -5.16 -17.41
N TRP A 27 -2.05 -4.12 -16.59
CA TRP A 27 -1.27 -3.92 -15.37
C TRP A 27 -1.35 -5.12 -14.43
N ARG A 28 -2.56 -5.61 -14.12
CA ARG A 28 -2.74 -6.80 -13.27
C ARG A 28 -2.05 -8.05 -13.80
N ARG A 29 -1.99 -8.26 -15.11
CA ARG A 29 -1.34 -9.45 -15.71
C ARG A 29 0.18 -9.41 -15.61
N ASN A 30 0.74 -8.22 -15.53
CA ASN A 30 2.17 -8.05 -15.47
C ASN A 30 2.64 -7.77 -14.02
N THR A 31 1.72 -7.71 -13.06
CA THR A 31 2.02 -7.66 -11.64
C THR A 31 2.15 -9.10 -11.12
N GLU A 32 3.31 -9.43 -10.58
CA GLU A 32 3.69 -10.74 -10.01
C GLU A 32 3.85 -10.70 -8.48
N GLY A 33 4.44 -9.64 -7.92
CA GLY A 33 4.69 -9.49 -6.49
C GLY A 33 3.40 -9.30 -5.70
N ARG A 34 3.26 -10.05 -4.61
CA ARG A 34 2.11 -9.95 -3.71
C ARG A 34 2.28 -8.76 -2.78
N LEU A 35 1.18 -8.09 -2.48
CA LEU A 35 1.17 -6.93 -1.59
C LEU A 35 0.13 -7.15 -0.49
N ALA A 36 0.56 -7.01 0.75
CA ALA A 36 -0.30 -7.07 1.93
C ALA A 36 -0.08 -5.86 2.84
N LEU A 37 -1.00 -5.63 3.79
CA LEU A 37 -0.85 -4.57 4.79
C LEU A 37 -1.07 -5.10 6.21
N ILE A 38 -0.38 -4.51 7.18
CA ILE A 38 -0.76 -4.56 8.59
C ILE A 38 -1.11 -3.14 9.02
N LEU A 39 -2.29 -2.97 9.61
CA LEU A 39 -2.73 -1.68 10.16
C LEU A 39 -2.72 -1.78 11.69
N GLU A 40 -1.67 -1.26 12.32
CA GLU A 40 -1.52 -1.28 13.77
C GLU A 40 -2.19 -0.05 14.38
N SER A 41 -3.26 -0.28 15.14
CA SER A 41 -3.94 0.76 15.93
C SER A 41 -4.32 2.01 15.12
N VAL A 42 -4.65 1.85 13.84
CA VAL A 42 -5.27 2.90 13.01
C VAL A 42 -6.73 3.00 13.43
N THR A 43 -7.08 4.05 14.14
CA THR A 43 -8.40 4.19 14.78
C THR A 43 -9.35 5.08 14.01
N GLY A 44 -8.84 5.95 13.13
CA GLY A 44 -9.66 6.83 12.32
C GLY A 44 -10.47 6.04 11.29
N PRO A 45 -11.82 5.94 11.40
CA PRO A 45 -12.60 5.12 10.48
C PRO A 45 -12.50 5.61 9.03
N PHE A 46 -12.36 6.93 8.81
CA PHE A 46 -12.16 7.49 7.47
C PHE A 46 -10.78 7.16 6.88
N ASN A 47 -9.75 7.04 7.73
CA ASN A 47 -8.44 6.53 7.31
C ASN A 47 -8.56 5.06 6.90
N ILE A 48 -9.20 4.22 7.73
CA ILE A 48 -9.44 2.81 7.43
C ILE A 48 -10.15 2.66 6.07
N GLY A 49 -11.30 3.32 5.88
CA GLY A 49 -12.02 3.17 4.61
C GLY A 49 -11.24 3.69 3.41
N SER A 50 -10.45 4.76 3.57
CA SER A 50 -9.59 5.27 2.50
C SER A 50 -8.44 4.31 2.18
N ILE A 51 -7.84 3.68 3.20
CA ILE A 51 -6.80 2.66 3.04
C ILE A 51 -7.35 1.44 2.32
N PHE A 52 -8.48 0.87 2.75
CA PHE A 52 -9.12 -0.28 2.09
C PHE A 52 -9.47 0.01 0.62
N ARG A 53 -9.97 1.22 0.33
CA ARG A 53 -10.25 1.63 -1.06
C ARG A 53 -9.00 1.73 -1.91
N THR A 54 -7.92 2.25 -1.33
CA THR A 54 -6.63 2.39 -2.01
C THR A 54 -5.97 1.03 -2.20
N ALA A 55 -6.03 0.17 -1.19
CA ALA A 55 -5.58 -1.21 -1.21
C ALA A 55 -6.25 -2.03 -2.32
N ALA A 56 -7.58 -1.93 -2.46
CA ALA A 56 -8.30 -2.56 -3.56
C ALA A 56 -7.87 -2.05 -4.95
N ALA A 57 -7.47 -0.77 -5.06
CA ALA A 57 -6.99 -0.20 -6.31
C ALA A 57 -5.57 -0.69 -6.68
N PHE A 58 -4.71 -0.89 -5.67
CA PHE A 58 -3.34 -1.40 -5.85
C PHE A 58 -3.24 -2.93 -5.81
N GLY A 59 -4.36 -3.64 -5.67
CA GLY A 59 -4.39 -5.11 -5.65
C GLY A 59 -3.68 -5.68 -4.42
N VAL A 60 -3.93 -5.10 -3.25
CA VAL A 60 -3.57 -5.72 -1.98
C VAL A 60 -4.39 -6.99 -1.80
N GLU A 61 -3.74 -8.07 -1.40
CA GLU A 61 -4.38 -9.37 -1.19
C GLU A 61 -5.02 -9.45 0.20
N THR A 62 -4.21 -9.20 1.23
CA THR A 62 -4.61 -9.37 2.63
C THR A 62 -4.29 -8.13 3.46
N ILE A 63 -5.18 -7.78 4.39
CA ILE A 63 -4.97 -6.77 5.42
C ILE A 63 -5.16 -7.40 6.81
N TRP A 64 -4.12 -7.43 7.63
CA TRP A 64 -4.26 -7.74 9.05
C TRP A 64 -4.48 -6.46 9.85
N LEU A 65 -5.57 -6.44 10.61
CA LEU A 65 -5.75 -5.41 11.62
C LEU A 65 -4.99 -5.81 12.89
N ALA A 66 -4.37 -4.84 13.55
CA ALA A 66 -3.63 -5.09 14.77
C ALA A 66 -3.93 -4.06 15.86
N GLY A 67 -3.76 -4.47 17.11
CA GLY A 67 -4.02 -3.64 18.29
C GLY A 67 -5.45 -3.14 18.32
N ASN A 68 -5.63 -1.81 18.40
CA ASN A 68 -6.94 -1.17 18.49
C ASN A 68 -7.49 -0.70 17.13
N ALA A 69 -7.02 -1.26 16.02
CA ALA A 69 -7.41 -0.83 14.69
C ALA A 69 -8.93 -0.94 14.48
N THR A 70 -9.53 0.08 13.88
CA THR A 70 -10.97 0.08 13.61
C THR A 70 -11.28 -0.86 12.44
N PRO A 71 -12.25 -1.80 12.59
CA PRO A 71 -12.65 -2.66 11.48
C PRO A 71 -13.27 -1.90 10.30
N PRO A 72 -13.08 -2.36 9.05
CA PRO A 72 -13.68 -1.73 7.87
C PRO A 72 -15.21 -1.81 7.85
N THR A 73 -15.80 -2.70 8.66
CA THR A 73 -17.25 -2.82 8.87
C THR A 73 -17.84 -1.65 9.67
N ASN A 74 -17.02 -0.77 10.24
CA ASN A 74 -17.48 0.44 10.89
C ASN A 74 -18.28 1.32 9.90
N PRO A 75 -19.51 1.78 10.25
CA PRO A 75 -20.34 2.56 9.34
C PRO A 75 -19.68 3.85 8.81
N LYS A 76 -18.77 4.46 9.58
CA LYS A 76 -18.01 5.64 9.12
C LYS A 76 -16.92 5.26 8.13
N ALA A 77 -16.29 4.09 8.29
CA ALA A 77 -15.29 3.60 7.35
C ALA A 77 -15.92 3.27 5.99
N GLN A 78 -17.08 2.62 6.00
CA GLN A 78 -17.84 2.27 4.78
C GLN A 78 -18.15 3.48 3.90
N LYS A 79 -18.32 4.68 4.48
CA LYS A 79 -18.55 5.93 3.72
C LYS A 79 -17.38 6.30 2.80
N THR A 80 -16.16 5.89 3.13
CA THR A 80 -14.94 6.17 2.34
C THR A 80 -14.46 4.94 1.56
N ALA A 81 -14.69 3.74 2.08
CA ALA A 81 -14.42 2.49 1.39
C ALA A 81 -15.33 2.31 0.16
N LEU A 82 -16.59 2.75 0.21
CA LEU A 82 -17.55 2.61 -0.90
C LEU A 82 -17.74 1.14 -1.36
N GLY A 83 -17.68 0.19 -0.42
CA GLY A 83 -17.89 -1.22 -0.70
C GLY A 83 -16.67 -1.93 -1.27
N THR A 84 -15.47 -1.32 -1.27
CA THR A 84 -14.24 -1.96 -1.72
C THR A 84 -13.63 -2.88 -0.69
N GLU A 85 -14.04 -2.80 0.57
CA GLU A 85 -13.57 -3.69 1.63
C GLU A 85 -13.86 -5.17 1.34
N ARG A 86 -14.89 -5.46 0.54
CA ARG A 86 -15.20 -6.82 0.06
C ARG A 86 -14.25 -7.34 -1.03
N LEU A 87 -13.37 -6.48 -1.55
CA LEU A 87 -12.43 -6.81 -2.64
C LEU A 87 -11.05 -7.18 -2.11
N VAL A 88 -10.84 -7.08 -0.79
CA VAL A 88 -9.57 -7.33 -0.12
C VAL A 88 -9.85 -8.28 1.04
N GLU A 89 -9.07 -9.35 1.18
CA GLU A 89 -9.16 -10.23 2.35
C GLU A 89 -8.65 -9.47 3.58
N TRP A 90 -9.29 -9.64 4.74
CA TRP A 90 -8.83 -8.99 5.95
C TRP A 90 -9.16 -9.79 7.21
N HIS A 91 -8.35 -9.56 8.26
CA HIS A 91 -8.47 -10.23 9.54
C HIS A 91 -8.77 -9.24 10.66
N GLU A 92 -9.57 -9.69 11.64
CA GLU A 92 -9.91 -8.91 12.83
C GLU A 92 -8.66 -8.54 13.65
N PRO A 93 -8.73 -7.47 14.47
CA PRO A 93 -7.60 -7.01 15.26
C PRO A 93 -6.99 -8.10 16.17
N VAL A 94 -5.69 -8.30 16.03
CA VAL A 94 -4.86 -9.18 16.88
C VAL A 94 -3.64 -8.41 17.43
N PRO A 95 -2.85 -8.94 18.38
CA PRO A 95 -1.55 -8.35 18.71
C PRO A 95 -0.68 -8.16 17.46
N VAL A 96 0.04 -7.03 17.37
CA VAL A 96 0.83 -6.72 16.16
C VAL A 96 1.88 -7.79 15.84
N THR A 97 2.49 -8.37 16.87
CA THR A 97 3.47 -9.45 16.73
C THR A 97 2.86 -10.71 16.12
N ASP A 98 1.58 -10.99 16.39
CA ASP A 98 0.85 -12.11 15.79
C ASP A 98 0.50 -11.83 14.33
N ALA A 99 0.10 -10.59 14.00
CA ALA A 99 -0.14 -10.17 12.61
C ALA A 99 1.13 -10.24 11.76
N VAL A 100 2.26 -9.75 12.28
CA VAL A 100 3.58 -9.84 11.63
C VAL A 100 3.97 -11.31 11.42
N ARG A 101 3.75 -12.16 12.42
CA ARG A 101 4.03 -13.60 12.30
C ARG A 101 3.16 -14.26 11.22
N ALA A 102 1.88 -13.94 11.15
CA ALA A 102 0.98 -14.47 10.13
C ALA A 102 1.43 -14.06 8.72
N ALA A 103 1.74 -12.77 8.51
CA ALA A 103 2.24 -12.28 7.24
C ALA A 103 3.53 -13.00 6.80
N ARG A 104 4.48 -13.21 7.71
CA ARG A 104 5.71 -13.98 7.43
C ARG A 104 5.43 -15.44 7.07
N GLN A 105 4.49 -16.08 7.75
CA GLN A 105 4.09 -17.47 7.46
C GLN A 105 3.48 -17.60 6.06
N GLU A 106 2.85 -16.55 5.54
CA GLU A 106 2.35 -16.47 4.17
C GLU A 106 3.40 -16.07 3.13
N GLY A 107 4.65 -15.86 3.54
CA GLY A 107 5.79 -15.59 2.67
C GLY A 107 6.09 -14.10 2.44
N TYR A 108 5.41 -13.18 3.12
CA TYR A 108 5.67 -11.75 2.98
C TYR A 108 6.89 -11.30 3.78
N ARG A 109 7.72 -10.44 3.18
CA ARG A 109 8.66 -9.58 3.91
C ARG A 109 7.90 -8.43 4.55
N VAL A 110 8.03 -8.24 5.85
CA VAL A 110 7.30 -7.22 6.60
C VAL A 110 8.15 -5.95 6.74
N VAL A 111 7.68 -4.84 6.17
CA VAL A 111 8.36 -3.54 6.20
C VAL A 111 7.49 -2.53 6.93
N ALA A 112 7.95 -2.05 8.09
CA ALA A 112 7.26 -0.99 8.81
C ALA A 112 7.55 0.37 8.16
N VAL A 113 6.50 1.17 7.94
CA VAL A 113 6.64 2.52 7.41
C VAL A 113 6.62 3.51 8.57
N GLU A 114 7.80 3.86 9.07
CA GLU A 114 7.98 4.71 10.25
C GLU A 114 9.31 5.49 10.19
N LEU A 115 9.36 6.64 10.86
CA LEU A 115 10.58 7.43 11.06
C LEU A 115 11.36 6.94 12.28
N THR A 116 12.28 6.00 12.08
CA THR A 116 13.27 5.58 13.09
C THR A 116 14.68 6.06 12.71
N GLY A 117 15.60 6.06 13.68
CA GLY A 117 16.98 6.52 13.46
C GLY A 117 17.80 5.67 12.47
N ASP A 118 17.35 4.46 12.20
CA ASP A 118 17.92 3.46 11.31
C ASP A 118 17.06 3.17 10.07
N ALA A 119 15.92 3.86 9.90
CA ALA A 119 15.02 3.65 8.78
C ALA A 119 15.66 4.08 7.45
N ALA A 120 15.47 3.26 6.41
CA ALA A 120 15.87 3.62 5.05
C ALA A 120 14.83 4.55 4.40
N PRO A 121 15.22 5.48 3.52
CA PRO A 121 14.26 6.17 2.66
C PRO A 121 13.41 5.15 1.89
N LEU A 122 12.10 5.37 1.79
CA LEU A 122 11.15 4.41 1.20
C LEU A 122 11.50 4.05 -0.26
N HIS A 123 12.08 4.98 -1.01
CA HIS A 123 12.53 4.76 -2.39
C HIS A 123 13.84 3.97 -2.51
N GLU A 124 14.51 3.69 -1.39
CA GLU A 124 15.71 2.84 -1.27
C GLU A 124 15.45 1.53 -0.51
N ALA A 125 14.34 1.44 0.24
CA ALA A 125 13.95 0.26 1.03
C ALA A 125 13.80 -1.03 0.18
N ALA A 126 13.93 -2.21 0.77
CA ALA A 126 13.81 -3.49 0.04
C ALA A 126 12.34 -3.91 -0.18
N LEU A 127 11.68 -3.28 -1.15
CA LEU A 127 10.25 -3.47 -1.49
C LEU A 127 10.02 -4.36 -2.73
N ASP A 128 10.99 -5.19 -3.09
CA ASP A 128 10.90 -6.18 -4.16
C ASP A 128 10.23 -7.49 -3.68
N GLY A 129 9.59 -8.22 -4.60
CA GLY A 129 8.93 -9.48 -4.31
C GLY A 129 7.63 -9.32 -3.50
N ASP A 130 7.36 -10.29 -2.63
CA ASP A 130 6.16 -10.31 -1.78
C ASP A 130 6.38 -9.47 -0.51
N VAL A 131 5.64 -8.38 -0.39
CA VAL A 131 5.83 -7.39 0.69
C VAL A 131 4.54 -7.18 1.48
N CYS A 132 4.68 -7.11 2.80
CA CYS A 132 3.66 -6.64 3.71
C CYS A 132 4.09 -5.30 4.33
N LEU A 133 3.34 -4.23 4.09
CA LEU A 133 3.63 -2.91 4.65
C LEU A 133 2.91 -2.72 5.97
N VAL A 134 3.62 -2.30 7.02
CA VAL A 134 3.00 -1.97 8.32
C VAL A 134 2.83 -0.47 8.46
N LEU A 135 1.62 -0.05 8.81
CA LEU A 135 1.25 1.34 9.06
C LEU A 135 0.73 1.45 10.50
N GLY A 136 1.32 2.35 11.27
CA GLY A 136 1.02 2.54 12.68
C GLY A 136 -0.10 3.54 12.98
N SER A 137 -0.28 3.80 14.26
CA SER A 137 -1.31 4.69 14.81
C SER A 137 -1.14 6.14 14.35
N GLU A 138 -2.24 6.88 14.20
CA GLU A 138 -2.20 8.31 13.87
C GLU A 138 -1.42 9.16 14.89
N ASP A 139 -1.47 8.79 16.17
CA ASP A 139 -0.89 9.58 17.26
C ASP A 139 0.53 9.13 17.65
N HIS A 140 0.82 7.84 17.46
CA HIS A 140 2.03 7.20 18.01
C HIS A 140 2.87 6.47 16.98
N GLY A 141 2.41 6.36 15.73
CA GLY A 141 3.11 5.59 14.72
C GLY A 141 3.14 4.10 15.05
N CYS A 142 4.17 3.40 14.56
CA CYS A 142 4.39 1.99 14.83
C CYS A 142 4.91 1.79 16.26
N SER A 143 4.36 0.81 16.99
CA SER A 143 4.80 0.54 18.35
C SER A 143 6.22 -0.05 18.39
N PRO A 144 6.93 0.02 19.54
CA PRO A 144 8.22 -0.65 19.70
C PRO A 144 8.18 -2.15 19.37
N ALA A 145 7.09 -2.83 19.75
CA ALA A 145 6.89 -4.24 19.44
C ALA A 145 6.71 -4.50 17.95
N CYS A 146 6.04 -3.58 17.22
CA CYS A 146 5.95 -3.63 15.77
C CYS A 146 7.31 -3.45 15.11
N LEU A 147 8.07 -2.43 15.54
CA LEU A 147 9.39 -2.11 14.98
C LEU A 147 10.39 -3.25 15.20
N GLU A 148 10.41 -3.83 16.41
CA GLU A 148 11.24 -5.01 16.72
C GLU A 148 10.82 -6.23 15.91
N ALA A 149 9.52 -6.39 15.67
CA ALA A 149 9.01 -7.53 14.92
C ALA A 149 9.19 -7.39 13.40
N ALA A 150 9.32 -6.19 12.82
CA ALA A 150 9.44 -5.99 11.37
C ALA A 150 10.78 -6.53 10.82
N ASP A 151 10.82 -6.88 9.53
CA ASP A 151 12.07 -7.28 8.86
C ASP A 151 12.93 -6.07 8.48
N ALA A 152 12.29 -4.92 8.23
CA ALA A 152 12.94 -3.65 7.93
C ALA A 152 12.03 -2.48 8.30
N VAL A 153 12.63 -1.29 8.45
CA VAL A 153 11.92 -0.02 8.64
C VAL A 153 12.26 0.92 7.49
N ALA A 154 11.24 1.55 6.94
CA ALA A 154 11.36 2.52 5.87
C ALA A 154 10.57 3.79 6.19
N TYR A 155 11.02 4.95 5.71
CA TYR A 155 10.31 6.21 5.92
C TYR A 155 10.06 6.98 4.64
N ILE A 156 8.97 7.72 4.58
CA ILE A 156 8.68 8.63 3.47
C ILE A 156 9.48 9.92 3.69
N PRO A 157 10.41 10.29 2.78
CA PRO A 157 11.14 11.55 2.91
C PRO A 157 10.19 12.75 2.88
N GLN A 158 10.33 13.65 3.85
CA GLN A 158 9.51 14.84 4.00
C GLN A 158 10.41 16.09 4.09
N VAL A 159 10.13 17.09 3.25
CA VAL A 159 10.89 18.36 3.21
C VAL A 159 10.14 19.54 3.83
N GLY A 160 8.93 19.28 4.33
CA GLY A 160 8.05 20.27 4.93
C GLY A 160 8.37 20.54 6.41
N ARG A 161 7.53 21.36 7.04
CA ARG A 161 7.61 21.71 8.48
C ARG A 161 6.55 21.01 9.33
N VAL A 162 5.97 19.93 8.81
CA VAL A 162 5.01 19.08 9.53
C VAL A 162 5.71 17.82 10.02
N GLY A 163 5.27 17.27 11.15
CA GLY A 163 5.91 16.12 11.78
C GLY A 163 5.66 14.80 11.06
N SER A 164 4.54 14.67 10.36
CA SER A 164 4.17 13.46 9.63
C SER A 164 3.11 13.74 8.56
N VAL A 165 2.97 12.79 7.64
CA VAL A 165 1.85 12.72 6.70
C VAL A 165 0.70 11.92 7.30
N ASN A 166 -0.53 12.17 6.85
CA ASN A 166 -1.68 11.35 7.22
C ASN A 166 -1.46 9.86 6.89
N VAL A 167 -1.87 8.94 7.78
CA VAL A 167 -1.61 7.50 7.64
C VAL A 167 -2.21 6.89 6.36
N ALA A 168 -3.39 7.32 5.92
CA ALA A 168 -3.96 6.82 4.66
C ALA A 168 -3.18 7.31 3.44
N VAL A 169 -2.62 8.53 3.51
CA VAL A 169 -1.70 9.06 2.49
C VAL A 169 -0.37 8.31 2.52
N ALA A 170 0.17 8.02 3.71
CA ALA A 170 1.39 7.22 3.86
C ALA A 170 1.21 5.82 3.23
N ALA A 171 0.09 5.16 3.53
CA ALA A 171 -0.26 3.87 2.93
C ALA A 171 -0.33 3.96 1.39
N ALA A 172 -0.97 5.00 0.84
CA ALA A 172 -1.06 5.20 -0.60
C ALA A 172 0.31 5.39 -1.26
N ILE A 173 1.21 6.18 -0.64
CA ILE A 173 2.57 6.41 -1.13
C ILE A 173 3.38 5.10 -1.09
N ALA A 174 3.32 4.37 0.02
CA ALA A 174 4.04 3.11 0.20
C ALA A 174 3.58 2.03 -0.80
N MET A 175 2.26 1.86 -0.98
CA MET A 175 1.72 0.93 -1.98
C MET A 175 2.12 1.33 -3.41
N ALA A 176 2.05 2.62 -3.73
CA ALA A 176 2.44 3.11 -5.06
C ALA A 176 3.94 2.88 -5.33
N GLU A 177 4.79 3.07 -4.33
CA GLU A 177 6.24 2.85 -4.46
C GLU A 177 6.59 1.37 -4.65
N ALA A 178 5.95 0.46 -3.88
CA ALA A 178 6.11 -0.98 -4.08
C ALA A 178 5.72 -1.39 -5.51
N ARG A 179 4.55 -0.96 -5.98
CA ARG A 179 4.09 -1.24 -7.35
C ARG A 179 4.96 -0.59 -8.42
N ARG A 180 5.46 0.62 -8.20
CA ARG A 180 6.34 1.31 -9.16
C ARG A 180 7.60 0.50 -9.45
N ARG A 181 8.21 -0.12 -8.42
CA ARG A 181 9.45 -0.91 -8.57
C ARG A 181 9.22 -2.16 -9.39
N GLU A 182 8.14 -2.86 -9.09
CA GLU A 182 7.68 -4.01 -9.86
C GLU A 182 7.36 -3.63 -11.31
N TRP A 183 6.70 -2.49 -11.53
CA TRP A 183 6.37 -2.05 -12.87
C TRP A 183 7.56 -1.54 -13.69
N ALA A 184 8.58 -1.01 -13.02
CA ALA A 184 9.79 -0.55 -13.67
C ALA A 184 10.62 -1.71 -14.23
N SER A 185 10.64 -2.87 -13.56
CA SER A 185 11.36 -4.06 -14.06
C SER A 185 10.69 -4.68 -15.29
N LEU A 186 9.37 -4.57 -15.41
CA LEU A 186 8.60 -5.05 -16.59
C LEU A 186 8.86 -4.26 -17.87
N GLY A 187 9.26 -2.99 -17.76
CA GLY A 187 9.60 -2.13 -18.89
C GLY A 187 11.03 -2.27 -19.39
N ALA A 188 11.87 -3.05 -18.69
CA ALA A 188 13.27 -3.30 -19.01
C ALA A 188 13.50 -4.66 -19.71
N SER A 189 12.43 -5.41 -20.00
CA SER A 189 12.45 -6.69 -20.71
C SER A 189 11.89 -6.58 -22.12
#